data_AF-A0A536FWK2-F1
#
_entry.id   AF-A0A536FWK2-F1
#
_cell.length_a   1.000
_cell.length_b   1.000
_cell.length_c   1.000
_cell.angle_alpha   90.00
_cell.angle_beta   90.00
_cell.angle_gamma   90.00
#
_symmetry.space_group_name_H-M   'P 1'
#
loop_
_entity.id
_entity.type
_entity.pdbx_description
1 polymer ?
#
loop_
_entity_poly.entity_id
_entity_poly.type
_entity_poly.pdbx_seq_one_letter_code
_entity_poly.pdbx_strand_id
1 'polypeptide(L)'
;MTLAQALFMGLLQGASELFPVSSLGHAVLVPSLLHWTFKQSDPSFLPFLVLLHLGTATALLVLYRGQWVAIISGFFTAAIRGQMKTDSERLAMLLLVGTIPAAVLGVFLESRIKSLFASPYVAAGFLVVNGLLMLGFEVVRRRHEKGGS
;
A
#
# COMPACT_ATOMS: atom_id res chain seq x y z
N MET A 1 5.92 12.25 20.56
CA MET A 1 4.55 12.20 19.98
C MET A 1 3.53 12.28 21.10
N THR A 2 2.42 12.99 20.90
CA THR A 2 1.27 12.93 21.82
C THR A 2 0.33 11.79 21.43
N LEU A 3 -0.50 11.32 22.38
CA LEU A 3 -1.51 10.29 22.10
C LEU A 3 -2.49 10.73 21.00
N ALA A 4 -2.89 12.01 21.00
CA ALA A 4 -3.76 12.56 19.97
C ALA A 4 -3.13 12.48 18.57
N GLN A 5 -1.84 12.79 18.44
CA GLN A 5 -1.10 12.63 17.18
C GLN A 5 -1.03 11.16 16.76
N ALA A 6 -0.82 10.23 17.69
CA ALA A 6 -0.76 8.81 17.40
C ALA A 6 -2.11 8.27 16.90
N LEU A 7 -3.21 8.64 17.56
CA LEU A 7 -4.56 8.27 17.15
C LEU A 7 -4.90 8.84 15.77
N PHE A 8 -4.58 10.12 15.54
CA PHE A 8 -4.79 10.76 14.24
C PHE A 8 -4.03 10.05 13.12
N MET A 9 -2.73 9.77 13.33
CA MET A 9 -1.90 9.07 12.36
C MET A 9 -2.37 7.64 12.12
N GLY A 10 -2.87 6.95 13.15
CA GLY A 10 -3.47 5.62 13.03
C GLY A 10 -4.72 5.62 12.16
N LEU A 11 -5.63 6.58 12.39
CA LEU A 11 -6.82 6.75 11.55
C LEU A 11 -6.46 7.13 10.11
N LEU A 12 -5.51 8.05 9.94
CA LEU A 12 -5.02 8.47 8.64
C LEU A 12 -4.39 7.30 7.87
N GLN A 13 -3.55 6.49 8.51
CA GLN A 13 -2.99 5.28 7.90
C GLN A 13 -4.12 4.31 7.54
N GLY A 14 -5.01 3.99 8.47
CA GLY A 14 -6.11 3.05 8.22
C GLY A 14 -6.99 3.47 7.05
N ALA A 15 -7.31 4.76 6.94
CA ALA A 15 -8.05 5.29 5.80
C ALA A 15 -7.23 5.27 4.51
N SER A 16 -6.00 5.80 4.53
CA SER A 16 -5.15 5.91 3.33
C SER A 16 -4.60 4.59 2.82
N GLU A 17 -4.57 3.53 3.62
CA GLU A 17 -4.17 2.19 3.18
C GLU A 17 -5.25 1.55 2.29
N LEU A 18 -6.53 1.89 2.52
CA LEU A 18 -7.65 1.36 1.75
C LEU A 18 -7.84 2.05 0.39
N PHE A 19 -7.29 3.25 0.24
CA PHE A 19 -7.35 4.02 -1.00
C PHE A 19 -5.97 4.12 -1.64
N PRO A 20 -5.84 4.21 -2.98
CA PRO A 20 -4.52 4.24 -3.61
C PRO A 20 -3.90 5.66 -3.59
N VAL A 21 -3.89 6.28 -2.41
CA VAL A 21 -3.50 7.70 -2.18
C VAL A 21 -2.09 7.87 -1.56
N SER A 22 -1.28 6.80 -1.51
CA SER A 22 0.06 6.78 -0.89
C SER A 22 0.04 7.15 0.60
N SER A 23 -0.14 6.14 1.46
CA SER A 23 -0.15 6.28 2.93
C SER A 23 1.17 6.82 3.47
N LEU A 24 2.32 6.39 2.93
CA LEU A 24 3.66 6.89 3.27
C LEU A 24 3.82 8.39 3.01
N GLY A 25 3.32 8.89 1.87
CA GLY A 25 3.39 10.31 1.52
C GLY A 25 2.65 11.16 2.54
N HIS A 26 1.45 10.74 2.94
CA HIS A 26 0.65 11.41 3.96
C HIS A 26 1.31 11.35 5.35
N ALA A 27 1.89 10.19 5.70
CA ALA A 27 2.57 10.01 6.98
C ALA A 27 3.80 10.91 7.15
N VAL A 28 4.49 11.24 6.05
CA VAL A 28 5.61 12.18 6.03
C VAL A 28 5.14 13.64 5.97
N LEU A 29 4.14 13.92 5.14
CA LEU A 29 3.71 15.28 4.85
C LEU A 29 2.91 15.92 5.99
N VAL A 30 1.98 15.18 6.61
CA VAL A 30 1.08 15.72 7.64
C VAL A 30 1.83 16.27 8.86
N PRO A 31 2.79 15.55 9.48
CA PRO A 31 3.53 16.10 10.61
C PRO A 31 4.34 17.34 10.24
N SER A 32 4.83 17.41 9.00
CA SER A 32 5.55 18.58 8.49
C SER A 32 4.62 19.79 8.30
N LEU A 33 3.45 19.59 7.69
CA LEU A 33 2.46 20.66 7.45
C LEU A 33 1.88 21.23 8.74
N LEU A 34 1.64 20.36 9.73
CA LEU A 34 1.10 20.76 11.03
C LEU A 34 2.19 21.19 12.02
N HIS A 35 3.44 21.31 11.56
CA HIS A 35 4.60 21.70 12.37
C HIS A 35 4.78 20.87 13.64
N TRP A 36 4.45 19.58 13.59
CA TRP A 36 4.61 18.68 14.74
C TRP A 36 6.09 18.45 15.07
N THR A 37 6.39 18.24 16.35
CA THR A 37 7.75 17.91 16.82
C THR A 37 8.22 16.55 16.29
N PHE A 38 7.28 15.62 16.11
CA PHE A 38 7.55 14.31 15.52
C PHE A 38 7.63 14.43 14.00
N LYS A 39 8.79 14.12 13.44
CA LYS A 39 9.09 14.22 12.01
C LYS A 39 9.87 13.00 11.57
N GLN A 40 9.98 12.80 10.25
CA GLN A 40 10.75 11.73 9.62
C GLN A 40 12.22 11.62 10.08
N SER A 41 12.81 12.71 10.60
CA SER A 41 14.18 12.75 11.14
C SER A 41 14.29 12.15 12.56
N ASP A 42 13.17 11.91 13.24
CA ASP A 42 13.14 11.34 14.58
C ASP A 42 13.43 9.82 14.50
N PRO A 43 14.34 9.27 15.33
CA PRO A 43 14.60 7.84 15.39
C PRO A 43 13.34 6.98 15.62
N SER A 44 12.34 7.53 16.30
CA SER A 44 11.07 6.86 16.58
C SER A 44 10.10 6.85 15.39
N PHE A 45 10.36 7.63 14.34
CA PHE A 45 9.45 7.75 13.20
C PHE A 45 9.28 6.46 12.42
N LEU A 46 10.40 5.84 12.03
CA LEU A 46 10.36 4.60 11.26
C LEU A 46 9.73 3.44 12.05
N PRO A 47 10.09 3.18 13.32
CA PRO A 47 9.39 2.20 14.15
C PRO A 47 7.88 2.46 14.28
N PHE A 48 7.47 3.72 14.47
CA PHE A 48 6.05 4.08 14.54
C PHE A 48 5.32 3.79 13.22
N LEU A 49 5.93 4.15 12.09
CA LEU A 49 5.38 3.89 10.77
C LEU A 49 5.23 2.38 10.50
N VAL A 50 6.22 1.59 10.89
CA VAL A 50 6.15 0.11 10.82
C VAL A 50 5.00 -0.41 11.67
N LEU A 51 4.83 0.08 12.90
CA LEU A 51 3.70 -0.33 13.76
C LEU A 51 2.34 0.00 13.13
N LEU A 52 2.19 1.15 12.49
CA LEU A 52 0.96 1.52 11.77
C LEU A 52 0.66 0.56 10.60
N HIS A 53 1.68 0.20 9.81
CA HIS A 53 1.54 -0.79 8.73
C HIS A 53 1.23 -2.18 9.27
N LEU A 54 1.86 -2.59 10.38
CA LEU A 54 1.55 -3.86 11.03
C LEU A 54 0.11 -3.88 11.55
N GLY A 55 -0.39 -2.78 12.10
CA GLY A 55 -1.78 -2.65 12.54
C GLY A 55 -2.77 -2.84 11.39
N THR A 56 -2.57 -2.15 10.27
CA THR A 56 -3.43 -2.27 9.08
C THR A 56 -3.33 -3.65 8.43
N ALA A 57 -2.11 -4.20 8.29
CA ALA A 57 -1.90 -5.55 7.77
C ALA A 57 -2.60 -6.61 8.64
N THR A 58 -2.48 -6.49 9.97
CA THR A 58 -3.15 -7.40 10.91
C THR A 58 -4.67 -7.30 10.78
N ALA A 59 -5.23 -6.09 10.68
CA ALA A 59 -6.66 -5.91 10.47
C ALA A 59 -7.15 -6.59 9.18
N LEU A 60 -6.42 -6.46 8.07
CA LEU A 60 -6.75 -7.11 6.80
C LEU A 60 -6.61 -8.64 6.88
N LEU A 61 -5.58 -9.17 7.56
CA LEU A 61 -5.42 -10.60 7.77
C LEU A 61 -6.59 -11.20 8.56
N VAL A 62 -7.05 -10.52 9.62
CA VAL A 62 -8.16 -10.99 10.46
C VAL A 62 -9.51 -10.89 9.73
N LEU A 63 -9.76 -9.76 9.06
CA LEU A 63 -11.00 -9.50 8.33
C LEU A 63 -11.18 -10.48 7.16
N TYR A 64 -10.11 -10.72 6.40
CA TYR A 64 -10.13 -11.59 5.22
C TYR A 64 -9.57 -12.98 5.47
N ARG A 65 -9.50 -13.44 6.74
CA ARG A 65 -8.89 -14.73 7.12
C ARG A 65 -9.38 -15.91 6.30
N GLY A 66 -10.69 -15.97 5.99
CA GLY A 66 -11.27 -17.06 5.19
C GLY A 66 -10.81 -17.03 3.73
N GLN A 67 -10.66 -15.83 3.15
CA GLN A 67 -10.13 -15.67 1.79
C GLN A 67 -8.65 -16.04 1.75
N TRP A 68 -7.87 -15.64 2.76
CA TRP A 68 -6.46 -16.05 2.86
C TRP A 68 -6.31 -17.56 2.92
N VAL A 69 -7.10 -18.25 3.74
CA VAL A 69 -7.11 -19.72 3.80
C VAL A 69 -7.49 -20.33 2.44
N ALA A 70 -8.47 -19.77 1.74
CA ALA A 70 -8.88 -20.25 0.42
C ALA A 70 -7.80 -20.03 -0.66
N ILE A 71 -7.12 -18.88 -0.64
CA ILE A 71 -6.02 -18.55 -1.56
C ILE A 71 -4.83 -19.47 -1.30
N ILE A 72 -4.42 -19.64 -0.03
CA ILE A 72 -3.27 -20.49 0.33
C ILE A 72 -3.56 -21.95 0.00
N SER A 73 -4.73 -22.47 0.37
CA SER A 73 -5.10 -23.85 0.04
C SER A 73 -5.27 -24.07 -1.47
N GLY A 74 -5.83 -23.09 -2.18
CA GLY A 74 -5.91 -23.06 -3.64
C GLY A 74 -4.53 -23.13 -4.28
N PHE A 75 -3.57 -22.34 -3.81
CA PHE A 75 -2.19 -22.37 -4.31
C PHE A 75 -1.58 -23.77 -4.27
N PHE A 76 -1.60 -24.44 -3.11
CA PHE A 76 -1.04 -25.79 -2.97
C PHE A 76 -1.81 -26.81 -3.82
N THR A 77 -3.14 -26.70 -3.88
CA THR A 77 -3.98 -27.59 -4.70
C THR A 77 -3.64 -27.47 -6.19
N ALA A 78 -3.52 -26.24 -6.70
CA ALA A 78 -3.13 -25.98 -8.08
C ALA A 78 -1.72 -26.45 -8.38
N ALA A 79 -0.77 -26.23 -7.46
CA ALA A 79 0.62 -26.66 -7.62
C ALA A 79 0.74 -28.20 -7.70
N ILE A 80 0.02 -28.94 -6.84
CA ILE A 80 0.02 -30.41 -6.85
C ILE A 80 -0.69 -30.96 -8.08
N ARG A 81 -1.84 -30.37 -8.44
CA ARG A 81 -2.67 -30.84 -9.55
C ARG A 81 -2.13 -30.42 -10.93
N GLY A 82 -1.30 -29.39 -11.00
CA GLY A 82 -0.79 -28.81 -12.24
C GLY A 82 -1.84 -28.09 -13.09
N GLN A 83 -3.01 -27.77 -12.52
CA GLN A 83 -4.11 -27.10 -13.24
C GLN A 83 -4.86 -26.14 -12.31
N MET A 84 -5.31 -25.01 -12.86
CA MET A 84 -6.15 -24.02 -12.17
C MET A 84 -7.60 -24.16 -12.62
N LYS A 85 -8.46 -24.68 -11.74
CA LYS A 85 -9.89 -24.93 -11.97
C LYS A 85 -10.79 -23.96 -11.20
N THR A 86 -10.33 -23.40 -10.08
CA THR A 86 -11.13 -22.49 -9.25
C THR A 86 -10.64 -21.04 -9.33
N ASP A 87 -11.51 -20.10 -9.00
CA ASP A 87 -11.14 -18.68 -8.96
C ASP A 87 -10.08 -18.39 -7.88
N SER A 88 -10.13 -19.08 -6.74
CA SER A 88 -9.11 -18.98 -5.68
C SER A 88 -7.72 -19.43 -6.14
N GLU A 89 -7.64 -20.48 -6.95
CA GLU A 89 -6.38 -20.97 -7.54
C GLU A 89 -5.81 -19.96 -8.55
N ARG A 90 -6.68 -19.39 -9.40
CA ARG A 90 -6.29 -18.34 -10.35
C ARG A 90 -5.82 -17.08 -9.63
N LEU A 91 -6.57 -16.66 -8.61
CA LEU A 91 -6.23 -15.51 -7.78
C LEU A 91 -4.90 -15.72 -7.07
N ALA A 92 -4.65 -16.91 -6.51
CA ALA A 92 -3.37 -17.23 -5.88
C ALA A 92 -2.19 -17.11 -6.85
N MET A 93 -2.33 -17.60 -8.08
CA MET A 93 -1.30 -17.47 -9.11
C MET A 93 -1.10 -16.03 -9.58
N LEU A 94 -2.19 -15.27 -9.76
CA LEU A 94 -2.12 -13.85 -10.09
C LEU A 94 -1.41 -13.05 -8.98
N LEU A 95 -1.72 -13.34 -7.72
CA LEU A 95 -1.04 -12.73 -6.58
C LEU A 95 0.45 -13.10 -6.57
N LEU A 96 0.82 -14.36 -6.81
CA LEU A 96 2.22 -14.77 -6.86
C LEU A 96 2.98 -14.05 -7.98
N VAL A 97 2.44 -14.09 -9.20
CA VAL A 97 3.07 -13.46 -10.38
C VAL A 97 3.12 -11.94 -10.24
N GLY A 98 2.12 -11.31 -9.64
CA GLY A 98 2.10 -9.88 -9.38
C GLY A 98 3.06 -9.44 -8.26
N THR A 99 3.25 -10.27 -7.23
CA THR A 99 4.08 -9.92 -6.06
C THR A 99 5.56 -10.19 -6.25
N ILE A 100 5.96 -11.23 -7.01
CA ILE A 100 7.39 -11.54 -7.21
C ILE A 100 8.17 -10.36 -7.83
N PRO A 101 7.74 -9.75 -8.97
CA PRO A 101 8.45 -8.60 -9.53
C PRO A 101 8.50 -7.42 -8.57
N ALA A 102 7.41 -7.18 -7.83
CA ALA A 102 7.36 -6.10 -6.85
C ALA A 102 8.34 -6.34 -5.69
N ALA A 103 8.44 -7.58 -5.18
CA ALA A 103 9.39 -7.96 -4.14
C ALA A 103 10.84 -7.83 -4.61
N VAL A 104 11.14 -8.30 -5.82
CA VAL A 104 12.46 -8.18 -6.44
C VAL A 104 12.86 -6.72 -6.60
N LEU A 105 12.00 -5.91 -7.21
CA LEU A 105 12.22 -4.47 -7.36
C LEU A 105 12.35 -3.78 -5.99
N GLY A 106 11.55 -4.19 -5.01
CA GLY A 106 11.61 -3.70 -3.64
C GLY A 106 12.99 -3.88 -3.02
N VAL A 107 13.58 -5.07 -3.12
CA VAL A 107 14.93 -5.35 -2.60
C VAL A 107 15.99 -4.50 -3.29
N PHE A 108 15.92 -4.32 -4.60
CA PHE A 108 16.91 -3.54 -5.35
C PHE A 108 16.74 -2.02 -5.22
N LEU A 109 15.51 -1.53 -4.98
CA LEU A 109 15.19 -0.11 -4.95
C LEU A 109 14.94 0.44 -3.55
N GLU A 110 14.98 -0.39 -2.50
CA GLU A 110 14.64 0.00 -1.12
C GLU A 110 15.37 1.28 -0.68
N SER A 111 16.69 1.36 -0.91
CA SER A 111 17.52 2.50 -0.52
C SER A 111 17.16 3.77 -1.28
N ARG A 112 16.89 3.66 -2.58
CA ARG A 112 16.43 4.78 -3.43
C ARG A 112 15.07 5.28 -2.95
N ILE A 113 14.13 4.38 -2.72
CA ILE A 113 12.77 4.70 -2.27
C ILE A 113 12.83 5.40 -0.91
N LYS A 114 13.60 4.87 0.06
CA LYS A 114 13.80 5.51 1.36
C LYS A 114 14.35 6.93 1.23
N SER A 115 15.29 7.16 0.31
CA SER A 115 15.86 8.51 0.09
C SER A 115 14.85 9.50 -0.49
N LEU A 116 13.93 9.06 -1.34
CA LEU A 116 12.87 9.91 -1.91
C LEU A 116 11.87 10.36 -0.83
N PHE A 117 11.58 9.49 0.14
CA PHE A 117 10.68 9.83 1.24
C PHE A 117 11.36 10.49 2.45
N ALA A 118 12.66 10.80 2.35
CA ALA A 118 13.39 11.53 3.38
C ALA A 118 13.16 13.06 3.32
N SER A 119 12.39 13.56 2.35
CA SER A 119 12.06 14.98 2.19
C SER A 119 10.55 15.17 2.03
N PRO A 120 9.90 16.05 2.81
CA PRO A 120 8.45 16.27 2.70
C PRO A 120 8.08 16.91 1.36
N TYR A 121 8.99 17.69 0.77
CA TYR A 121 8.80 18.29 -0.56
C TYR A 121 8.77 17.24 -1.67
N VAL A 122 9.65 16.24 -1.59
CA VAL A 122 9.67 15.14 -2.56
C VAL A 122 8.42 14.26 -2.38
N ALA A 123 8.02 13.98 -1.13
CA ALA A 123 6.78 13.29 -0.83
C ALA A 123 5.54 14.03 -1.39
N ALA A 124 5.48 15.36 -1.23
CA ALA A 124 4.42 16.19 -1.80
C ALA A 124 4.39 16.12 -3.33
N GLY A 125 5.55 16.22 -3.99
CA GLY A 125 5.65 16.06 -5.45
C GLY A 125 5.16 14.70 -5.92
N PHE A 126 5.55 13.63 -5.22
CA PHE A 126 5.08 12.27 -5.53
C PHE A 126 3.57 12.12 -5.36
N LEU A 127 2.98 12.70 -4.31
CA LEU A 127 1.54 12.71 -4.09
C LEU A 127 0.78 13.42 -5.21
N VAL A 128 1.28 14.57 -5.67
CA VAL A 128 0.70 15.31 -6.80
C VAL A 128 0.76 14.47 -8.07
N VAL A 129 1.92 13.89 -8.40
CA VAL A 129 2.09 13.04 -9.58
C VAL A 129 1.16 11.83 -9.51
N ASN A 130 1.08 11.15 -8.35
CA ASN A 130 0.18 10.02 -8.15
C ASN A 130 -1.28 10.41 -8.37
N GLY A 131 -1.71 11.56 -7.83
CA GLY A 131 -3.06 12.08 -8.05
C GLY A 131 -3.36 12.38 -9.53
N LEU A 132 -2.41 12.98 -10.25
CA LEU A 132 -2.56 13.24 -11.69
C LEU A 132 -2.62 11.94 -12.51
N LEU A 133 -1.81 10.94 -12.17
CA LEU A 133 -1.86 9.63 -12.82
C LEU A 133 -3.21 8.95 -12.61
N MET A 134 -3.76 9.00 -11.39
CA MET A 134 -5.10 8.49 -11.10
C MET A 134 -6.18 9.17 -11.92
N LEU A 135 -6.13 10.50 -12.02
CA LEU A 135 -7.06 11.26 -12.87
C LEU A 135 -6.92 10.85 -14.34
N GLY A 136 -5.69 10.65 -14.83
CA GLY A 136 -5.42 10.16 -16.18
C GLY A 136 -6.02 8.77 -16.43
N PHE A 137 -5.82 7.83 -15.51
CA PHE A 137 -6.40 6.49 -15.59
C PHE A 137 -7.93 6.52 -15.60
N GLU A 138 -8.55 7.35 -14.77
CA GLU A 138 -10.00 7.52 -14.73
C GLU A 138 -10.54 8.07 -16.06
N VAL A 139 -9.85 9.04 -16.67
CA VAL A 139 -10.23 9.59 -17.99
C VAL A 139 -10.16 8.51 -19.07
N VAL A 140 -9.11 7.68 -19.08
CA VAL A 140 -8.96 6.58 -20.05
C VAL A 140 -10.05 5.52 -19.84
N ARG A 141 -10.31 5.12 -18.59
CA ARG A 141 -11.36 4.15 -18.24
C ARG A 141 -12.75 4.60 -18.74
N ARG A 142 -13.12 5.86 -18.50
CA ARG A 142 -14.39 6.42 -18.95
C ARG A 142 -14.55 6.46 -20.48
N ARG A 143 -13.45 6.55 -21.23
CA ARG A 143 -13.48 6.48 -22.70
C ARG A 143 -13.75 5.07 -23.19
N HIS A 144 -13.18 4.05 -22.55
CA HIS A 144 -13.46 2.65 -22.86
C HIS A 144 -14.91 2.25 -22.54
N GLU A 145 -15.46 2.75 -21.43
CA GLU A 145 -16.87 2.49 -21.04
C GLU A 145 -17.88 3.12 -22.02
N LYS A 146 -17.53 4.23 -22.68
CA LYS A 146 -18.40 4.91 -23.66
C LYS A 146 -18.22 4.43 -25.11
N GLY A 147 -17.13 3.74 -25.42
CA GLY A 147 -16.84 3.22 -26.77
C GLY A 147 -17.26 1.76 -26.99
N GLY A 148 -17.77 1.08 -25.96
CA GLY A 148 -18.23 -0.30 -25.99
C GLY A 148 -19.76 -0.48 -26.07
N SER A 149 -20.51 0.58 -26.36
CA SER A 149 -21.96 0.55 -26.63
C SER A 149 -22.26 0.58 -28.12
#